data_AF-A0A1B6JUV1-F1
#
_entry.id   AF-A0A1B6JUV1-F1
#
_cell.length_a   1.000
_cell.length_b   1.000
_cell.length_c   1.000
_cell.angle_alpha   90.00
_cell.angle_beta   90.00
_cell.angle_gamma   90.00
#
_symmetry.space_group_name_H-M   'P 1'
#
loop_
_entity.id
_entity.type
_entity.pdbx_description
1 polymer ?
#
loop_
_entity_poly.entity_id
_entity_poly.type
_entity_poly.pdbx_seq_one_letter_code
_entity_poly.pdbx_strand_id
1 'polypeptide(L)'
;TVDKATYRPLNYLYPDQAPYTVCNSSLSEYAVLGFELGFSMTNPNALVCWEAQFGDFNNTAQCIIDQFISSGQAKWVRQSGLVMLQPHGLEGMGPEHSSARLERFLQMSADDPDYFPPESEEFAVRQLHDINWIVANCS
;
A
#
# COMPACT_ATOMS: atom_id res chain seq x y z
N THR A 1 -24.83 29.67 3.97
CA THR A 1 -23.54 29.66 4.70
C THR A 1 -23.41 28.33 5.39
N VAL A 2 -22.95 27.31 4.65
CA VAL A 2 -22.77 25.96 5.21
C VAL A 2 -21.53 26.00 6.09
N ASP A 3 -21.70 25.68 7.37
CA ASP A 3 -20.61 25.53 8.32
C ASP A 3 -19.64 24.45 7.78
N LYS A 4 -18.40 24.84 7.50
CA LYS A 4 -17.34 23.95 6.99
C LYS A 4 -16.62 23.21 8.13
N ALA A 5 -17.23 23.15 9.32
CA ALA A 5 -16.71 22.41 10.45
C ALA A 5 -16.46 20.94 10.07
N THR A 6 -15.23 20.49 10.26
CA THR A 6 -14.81 19.10 10.05
C THR A 6 -14.69 18.42 11.40
N TYR A 7 -15.31 17.25 11.56
CA TYR A 7 -15.19 16.43 12.76
C TYR A 7 -14.60 15.06 12.37
N ARG A 8 -13.65 14.57 13.16
CA ARG A 8 -12.97 13.28 12.96
C ARG A 8 -13.23 12.39 14.18
N PRO A 9 -14.31 11.58 14.19
CA PRO A 9 -14.71 10.81 15.37
C PRO A 9 -13.61 9.89 15.91
N LEU A 10 -12.80 9.33 15.00
CA LEU A 10 -11.71 8.44 15.36
C LEU A 10 -10.61 9.10 16.19
N ASN A 11 -10.58 10.43 16.35
CA ASN A 11 -9.66 11.14 17.25
C ASN A 11 -10.18 11.31 18.70
N TYR A 12 -11.39 10.84 19.02
CA TYR A 12 -12.06 11.13 20.30
C TYR A 12 -12.71 9.89 20.94
N LEU A 13 -12.08 8.73 20.83
CA LEU A 13 -12.53 7.47 21.42
C LEU A 13 -12.12 7.34 22.90
N TYR A 14 -10.89 7.72 23.26
CA TYR A 14 -10.38 7.71 24.64
C TYR A 14 -9.15 8.62 24.82
N PRO A 15 -8.80 9.06 26.04
CA PRO A 15 -7.79 10.12 26.26
C PRO A 15 -6.39 9.86 25.70
N ASP A 16 -5.89 8.61 25.78
CA ASP A 16 -4.50 8.26 25.43
C ASP A 16 -4.39 7.48 24.10
N GLN A 17 -5.34 7.69 23.20
CA GLN A 17 -5.37 6.99 21.91
C GLN A 17 -4.26 7.41 20.96
N ALA A 18 -3.92 6.53 20.02
CA ALA A 18 -3.04 6.88 18.90
C ALA A 18 -3.65 8.00 18.04
N PRO A 19 -2.83 8.94 17.52
CA PRO A 19 -3.30 9.97 16.60
C PRO A 19 -3.84 9.33 15.31
N TYR A 20 -4.98 9.84 14.83
CA TYR A 20 -5.55 9.45 13.55
C TYR A 20 -5.63 10.65 12.60
N THR A 21 -5.17 10.45 11.38
CA THR A 21 -5.26 11.44 10.31
C THR A 21 -5.87 10.80 9.08
N VAL A 22 -6.81 11.52 8.46
CA VAL A 22 -7.34 11.22 7.13
C VAL A 22 -7.12 12.45 6.25
N CYS A 23 -6.56 12.22 5.07
CA CYS A 23 -6.19 13.25 4.13
C CYS A 23 -6.89 12.98 2.81
N ASN A 24 -7.81 13.87 2.43
CA ASN A 24 -8.29 13.89 1.05
C ASN A 24 -7.18 14.53 0.21
N SER A 25 -6.47 13.70 -0.55
CA SER A 25 -5.35 14.16 -1.36
C SER A 25 -5.81 15.06 -2.51
N SER A 26 -4.85 15.75 -3.13
CA SER A 26 -5.07 16.25 -4.49
C SER A 26 -5.26 15.07 -5.45
N LEU A 27 -5.80 15.36 -6.64
CA LEU A 27 -5.96 14.38 -7.71
C LEU A 27 -4.60 14.11 -8.39
N SER A 28 -3.73 13.38 -7.68
CA SER A 28 -2.39 13.04 -8.15
C SER A 28 -1.88 11.78 -7.46
N GLU A 29 -1.77 10.67 -8.19
CA GLU A 29 -1.32 9.42 -7.59
C GLU A 29 0.20 9.40 -7.46
N TYR A 30 0.94 9.85 -8.49
CA TYR A 30 2.41 9.81 -8.50
C TYR A 30 3.01 10.57 -7.31
N ALA A 31 2.60 11.83 -7.12
CA ALA A 31 3.17 12.68 -6.08
C ALA A 31 2.71 12.23 -4.68
N VAL A 32 1.44 11.85 -4.53
CA VAL A 32 0.87 11.46 -3.24
C VAL A 32 1.43 10.12 -2.79
N LEU A 33 1.48 9.10 -3.66
CA LEU A 33 2.07 7.80 -3.30
C LEU A 33 3.55 7.93 -2.93
N GLY A 34 4.31 8.78 -3.64
CA GLY A 34 5.69 9.10 -3.30
C GLY A 34 5.83 9.79 -1.94
N PHE A 35 4.89 10.68 -1.59
CA PHE A 35 4.84 11.33 -0.28
C PHE A 35 4.56 10.32 0.84
N GLU A 36 3.54 9.47 0.69
CA GLU A 36 3.16 8.47 1.69
C GLU A 36 4.27 7.44 1.92
N LEU A 37 4.97 7.03 0.86
CA LEU A 37 6.18 6.20 0.98
C LEU A 37 7.26 6.90 1.81
N GLY A 38 7.52 8.19 1.57
CA GLY A 38 8.47 8.96 2.37
C GLY A 38 8.11 8.98 3.86
N PHE A 39 6.82 9.13 4.15
CA PHE A 39 6.30 9.12 5.51
C PHE A 39 6.43 7.74 6.17
N SER A 40 6.08 6.65 5.46
CA SER A 40 6.15 5.28 5.98
C SER A 40 7.58 4.84 6.31
N MET A 41 8.58 5.31 5.55
CA MET A 41 9.99 5.02 5.82
C MET A 41 10.54 5.80 7.02
N THR A 42 9.87 6.89 7.43
CA THR A 42 10.36 7.79 8.49
C THR A 42 9.80 7.43 9.86
N ASN A 43 8.54 6.96 9.94
CA ASN A 43 7.90 6.60 11.20
C ASN A 43 7.55 5.10 11.24
N PRO A 44 8.38 4.25 11.87
CA PRO A 44 8.15 2.81 11.92
C PRO A 44 6.93 2.41 12.78
N ASN A 45 6.40 3.33 13.60
CA ASN A 45 5.25 3.07 14.47
C ASN A 45 3.92 3.52 13.83
N ALA A 46 3.95 4.09 12.62
CA ALA A 46 2.74 4.55 11.94
C ALA A 46 2.24 3.49 10.95
N LEU A 47 0.94 3.23 10.98
CA LEU A 47 0.24 2.58 9.87
C LEU A 47 -0.07 3.63 8.82
N VAL A 48 0.57 3.52 7.65
CA VAL A 48 0.41 4.45 6.53
C VAL A 48 -0.34 3.72 5.43
N CYS A 49 -1.49 4.28 5.02
CA CYS A 49 -2.32 3.71 3.96
C CYS A 49 -2.47 4.72 2.83
N TRP A 50 -2.24 4.27 1.60
CA TRP A 50 -2.59 4.99 0.38
C TRP A 50 -3.70 4.23 -0.35
N GLU A 51 -4.77 4.92 -0.71
CA GLU A 51 -5.92 4.33 -1.41
C GLU A 51 -6.05 4.95 -2.80
N ALA A 52 -6.05 4.11 -3.83
CA ALA A 52 -6.40 4.54 -5.18
C ALA A 52 -7.94 4.69 -5.28
N GLN A 53 -8.43 5.68 -6.02
CA GLN A 53 -9.88 5.86 -6.21
C GLN A 53 -10.53 4.62 -6.86
N PHE A 54 -9.86 4.07 -7.87
CA PHE A 54 -10.03 2.71 -8.38
C PHE A 54 -8.64 2.12 -8.55
N GLY A 55 -8.47 0.82 -8.36
CA GLY A 55 -7.17 0.18 -8.50
C GLY A 55 -6.55 0.40 -9.89
N ASP A 56 -7.37 0.57 -10.92
CA ASP A 56 -6.95 0.84 -12.30
C ASP A 56 -6.01 2.06 -12.42
N PHE A 57 -6.13 3.06 -11.53
CA PHE A 57 -5.36 4.31 -11.55
C PHE A 57 -3.97 4.22 -10.91
N ASN A 58 -3.59 3.10 -10.30
CA ASN A 58 -2.24 2.96 -9.72
C ASN A 58 -1.11 3.09 -10.76
N ASN A 59 -1.42 2.86 -12.03
CA ASN A 59 -0.49 2.92 -13.13
C ASN A 59 0.10 4.33 -13.34
N THR A 60 -0.59 5.39 -12.92
CA THR A 60 -0.05 6.76 -13.03
C THR A 60 1.09 7.00 -12.03
N ALA A 61 1.20 6.16 -11.00
CA ALA A 61 2.28 6.15 -10.02
C ALA A 61 3.29 5.00 -10.22
N GLN A 62 3.32 4.37 -11.41
CA GLN A 62 4.12 3.17 -11.67
C GLN A 62 5.61 3.35 -11.33
N CYS A 63 6.21 4.51 -11.61
CA CYS A 63 7.62 4.73 -11.25
C CYS A 63 7.87 4.66 -9.74
N ILE A 64 6.91 5.08 -8.91
CA ILE A 64 7.04 4.97 -7.45
C ILE A 64 6.97 3.49 -7.04
N ILE A 65 6.03 2.75 -7.63
CA ILE A 65 5.84 1.32 -7.40
C ILE A 65 7.12 0.55 -7.77
N ASP A 66 7.62 0.73 -9.00
CA ASP A 66 8.75 -0.03 -9.54
C ASP A 66 10.08 0.35 -8.89
N GLN A 67 10.33 1.65 -8.75
CA GLN A 67 11.65 2.15 -8.38
C GLN A 67 11.81 2.30 -6.87
N PHE A 68 10.75 2.19 -6.09
CA PHE A 68 10.86 2.39 -4.65
C PHE A 68 10.10 1.35 -3.84
N ILE A 69 8.82 1.11 -4.11
CA ILE A 69 8.03 0.20 -3.28
C ILE A 69 8.50 -1.25 -3.47
N SER A 70 8.57 -1.75 -4.71
CA SER A 70 8.93 -3.14 -4.99
C SER A 70 10.42 -3.45 -4.78
N SER A 71 11.30 -2.45 -4.86
CA SER A 71 12.76 -2.65 -4.93
C SER A 71 13.56 -1.87 -3.88
N GLY A 72 12.91 -1.05 -3.05
CA GLY A 72 13.59 -0.15 -2.11
C GLY A 72 14.39 -0.88 -1.03
N GLN A 73 13.85 -1.96 -0.48
CA GLN A 73 14.56 -2.80 0.50
C GLN A 73 15.81 -3.42 -0.12
N ALA A 74 15.69 -4.03 -1.30
CA ALA A 74 16.81 -4.69 -1.97
C ALA A 74 17.91 -3.70 -2.40
N LYS A 75 17.54 -2.51 -2.88
CA LYS A 75 18.51 -1.52 -3.39
C LYS A 75 19.17 -0.70 -2.29
N TRP A 76 18.43 -0.36 -1.23
CA TRP A 76 18.86 0.67 -0.27
C TRP A 76 18.64 0.28 1.20
N VAL A 77 18.22 -0.96 1.48
CA VAL A 77 17.94 -1.45 2.83
C VAL A 77 16.91 -0.54 3.53
N ARG A 78 15.91 -0.09 2.75
CA ARG A 78 14.80 0.75 3.25
C ARG A 78 13.53 -0.08 3.35
N GLN A 79 13.11 -0.33 4.59
CA GLN A 79 11.82 -0.95 4.89
C GLN A 79 10.72 0.10 4.87
N SER A 80 9.53 -0.30 4.41
CA SER A 80 8.32 0.52 4.37
C SER A 80 7.14 -0.33 4.83
N GLY A 81 6.37 0.18 5.78
CA GLY A 81 5.09 -0.41 6.21
C GLY A 81 3.88 0.14 5.44
N LEU A 82 4.09 0.73 4.25
CA LEU A 82 3.03 1.32 3.44
C LEU A 82 2.04 0.25 2.98
N VAL A 83 0.75 0.49 3.21
CA VAL A 83 -0.34 -0.32 2.69
C VAL A 83 -0.95 0.38 1.47
N MET A 84 -0.99 -0.32 0.34
CA MET A 84 -1.69 0.13 -0.86
C MET A 84 -3.07 -0.51 -0.93
N LEU A 85 -4.13 0.28 -0.78
CA LEU A 85 -5.52 -0.17 -0.92
C LEU A 85 -5.96 0.04 -2.37
N GLN A 86 -6.28 -1.07 -3.05
CA GLN A 86 -6.55 -1.10 -4.48
C GLN A 86 -7.96 -1.66 -4.74
N PRO A 87 -8.99 -0.81 -4.87
CA PRO A 87 -10.33 -1.27 -5.22
C PRO A 87 -10.29 -2.09 -6.52
N HIS A 88 -10.79 -3.33 -6.46
CA HIS A 88 -10.72 -4.31 -7.53
C HIS A 88 -12.03 -5.12 -7.56
N GLY A 89 -12.62 -5.29 -8.74
CA GLY A 89 -13.85 -6.08 -8.90
C GLY A 89 -14.41 -6.01 -10.32
N LEU A 90 -14.81 -7.15 -10.87
CA LEU A 90 -15.42 -7.25 -12.20
C LEU A 90 -16.95 -7.08 -12.14
N GLU A 91 -17.39 -5.85 -11.89
CA GLU A 91 -18.81 -5.54 -11.64
C GLU A 91 -19.53 -4.90 -12.85
N GLY A 92 -18.91 -4.90 -14.02
CA GLY A 92 -19.49 -4.33 -15.25
C GLY A 92 -19.34 -2.82 -15.40
N MET A 93 -18.47 -2.19 -14.59
CA MET A 93 -18.18 -0.74 -14.61
C MET A 93 -17.22 -0.31 -15.74
N GLY A 94 -16.79 -1.25 -16.58
CA GLY A 94 -15.91 -1.01 -17.72
C GLY A 94 -14.41 -1.17 -17.39
N PRO A 95 -13.55 -1.01 -18.40
CA PRO A 95 -12.14 -1.40 -18.33
C PRO A 95 -11.25 -0.57 -17.39
N GLU A 96 -11.72 0.60 -16.93
CA GLU A 96 -10.96 1.52 -16.06
C GLU A 96 -11.52 1.57 -14.62
N HIS A 97 -12.42 0.65 -14.28
CA HIS A 97 -13.07 0.56 -12.97
C HIS A 97 -13.24 -0.90 -12.54
N SER A 98 -12.29 -1.75 -12.92
CA SER A 98 -12.42 -3.20 -12.78
C SER A 98 -11.17 -3.86 -12.21
N SER A 99 -9.99 -3.44 -12.66
CA SER A 99 -8.76 -4.18 -12.42
C SER A 99 -7.69 -3.32 -11.78
N ALA A 100 -7.30 -3.72 -10.56
CA ALA A 100 -6.06 -3.24 -9.95
C ALA A 100 -4.80 -3.79 -10.63
N ARG A 101 -4.93 -4.66 -11.65
CA ARG A 101 -3.82 -5.32 -12.37
C ARG A 101 -2.94 -6.15 -11.44
N LEU A 102 -3.58 -6.99 -10.61
CA LEU A 102 -2.94 -7.83 -9.61
C LEU A 102 -1.77 -8.66 -10.19
N GLU A 103 -1.90 -9.11 -11.44
CA GLU A 103 -0.88 -9.84 -12.17
C GLU A 103 0.46 -9.08 -12.24
N ARG A 104 0.43 -7.75 -12.29
CA ARG A 104 1.64 -6.92 -12.32
C ARG A 104 2.32 -6.86 -10.96
N PHE A 105 1.54 -6.77 -9.88
CA PHE A 105 2.08 -6.84 -8.52
C PHE A 105 2.69 -8.20 -8.25
N LEU A 106 2.05 -9.29 -8.68
CA LEU A 106 2.60 -10.63 -8.57
C LEU A 106 3.88 -10.80 -9.40
N GLN A 107 3.93 -10.27 -10.62
CA GLN A 107 5.13 -10.30 -11.46
C GLN A 107 6.32 -9.54 -10.85
N MET A 108 6.05 -8.49 -10.08
CA MET A 108 7.06 -7.68 -9.39
C MET A 108 7.43 -8.23 -8.00
N SER A 109 6.78 -9.30 -7.52
CA SER A 109 7.16 -9.96 -6.28
C SER A 109 8.53 -10.63 -6.42
N ALA A 110 9.34 -10.51 -5.37
CA ALA A 110 10.62 -11.20 -5.25
C ALA A 110 10.41 -12.66 -4.83
N ASP A 111 9.74 -13.43 -5.68
CA ASP A 111 9.40 -14.83 -5.45
C ASP A 111 9.80 -15.69 -6.64
N ASP A 112 10.14 -16.96 -6.39
CA ASP A 112 10.48 -17.93 -7.44
C ASP A 112 9.26 -18.85 -7.68
N PRO A 113 8.62 -18.79 -8.86
CA PRO A 113 7.41 -19.55 -9.13
C PRO A 113 7.60 -21.08 -9.12
N ASP A 114 8.85 -21.55 -9.23
CA ASP A 114 9.18 -22.97 -9.27
C ASP A 114 9.75 -23.49 -7.93
N TYR A 115 9.89 -22.60 -6.93
CA TYR A 115 10.45 -22.94 -5.63
C TYR A 115 9.45 -22.71 -4.51
N PHE A 116 9.16 -23.78 -3.76
CA PHE A 116 8.40 -23.68 -2.52
C PHE A 116 9.34 -23.75 -1.32
N PRO A 117 9.43 -22.70 -0.48
CA PRO A 117 10.32 -22.70 0.67
C PRO A 117 9.90 -23.77 1.68
N PRO A 118 10.85 -24.56 2.23
CA PRO A 118 10.52 -25.60 3.19
C PRO A 118 9.99 -25.00 4.50
N GLU A 119 8.95 -25.62 5.05
CA GLU A 119 8.43 -25.24 6.36
C GLU A 119 9.49 -25.41 7.45
N SER A 120 9.58 -24.42 8.33
CA SER A 120 10.46 -24.43 9.51
C SER A 120 9.86 -23.54 10.59
N GLU A 121 10.34 -23.66 11.82
CA GLU A 121 9.93 -22.77 12.92
C GLU A 121 10.20 -21.28 12.60
N GLU A 122 11.16 -21.02 11.72
CA GLU A 122 11.57 -19.68 11.28
C GLU A 122 10.88 -19.23 9.99
N PHE A 123 9.98 -20.04 9.41
CA PHE A 123 9.39 -19.79 8.09
C PHE A 123 8.84 -18.37 7.94
N ALA A 124 8.02 -17.92 8.90
CA ALA A 124 7.40 -16.60 8.86
C ALA A 124 8.43 -15.46 8.92
N VAL A 125 9.47 -15.61 9.73
CA VAL A 125 10.53 -14.60 9.87
C VAL A 125 11.36 -14.51 8.60
N ARG A 126 11.73 -15.65 8.02
CA ARG A 126 12.46 -15.73 6.75
C ARG A 126 11.63 -15.15 5.61
N GLN A 127 10.35 -15.50 5.53
CA GLN A 127 9.46 -14.96 4.52
C GLN A 127 9.38 -13.43 4.58
N LEU A 128 9.21 -12.83 5.76
CA LEU A 128 9.19 -11.36 5.92
C LEU A 128 10.51 -10.68 5.54
N HIS A 129 11.63 -11.39 5.66
CA HIS A 129 12.93 -10.89 5.27
C HIS A 129 13.17 -11.00 3.75
N ASP A 130 12.75 -12.11 3.16
CA ASP A 130 13.10 -12.50 1.79
C ASP A 130 12.15 -11.90 0.74
N ILE A 131 10.87 -11.74 1.06
CA ILE A 131 9.91 -11.10 0.14
C ILE A 131 10.09 -9.57 0.14
N ASN A 132 9.75 -8.94 -0.99
CA ASN A 132 9.74 -7.49 -1.11
C ASN A 132 8.42 -6.83 -0.67
N TRP A 133 7.30 -7.55 -0.74
CA TRP A 133 5.99 -7.09 -0.28
C TRP A 133 5.01 -8.26 -0.11
N ILE A 134 3.85 -7.96 0.47
CA ILE A 134 2.73 -8.90 0.59
C ILE A 134 1.61 -8.44 -0.34
N VAL A 135 1.15 -9.36 -1.19
CA VAL A 135 0.00 -9.14 -2.07
C VAL A 135 -1.15 -10.00 -1.55
N ALA A 136 -2.25 -9.36 -1.13
CA ALA A 136 -3.41 -10.04 -0.58
C ALA A 136 -4.70 -9.59 -1.29
N ASN A 137 -5.58 -10.56 -1.57
CA ASN A 137 -6.94 -10.31 -2.04
C ASN A 137 -7.91 -10.86 -0.97
N CYS A 138 -8.37 -9.99 -0.08
CA CYS A 138 -9.20 -10.35 1.06
C CYS A 138 -10.67 -10.49 0.65
N SER A 139 -11.35 -11.54 1.12
CA SER A 139 -12.77 -11.83 0.89
C SER A 139 -13.64 -11.57 2.11
#